data_AF-A0A543BCB8-F1
#
_entry.id   AF-A0A543BCB8-F1
#
_cell.length_a   1.000
_cell.length_b   1.000
_cell.length_c   1.000
_cell.angle_alpha   90.00
_cell.angle_beta   90.00
_cell.angle_gamma   90.00
#
_symmetry.space_group_name_H-M   'P 1'
#
loop_
_entity.id
_entity.type
_entity.pdbx_description
1 polymer ?
#
loop_
_entity_poly.entity_id
_entity_poly.type
_entity_poly.pdbx_seq_one_letter_code
_entity_poly.pdbx_strand_id
1 'polypeptide(L)'
;MSILSPEHLSALEKQGIELPSWAFGNSGTRFKVFGTPGTPRDPWEKIADAAQVHKYTALAPSVALHIPWDVVDSYSDLRKHAEDLGVELGTVNSNTFQDDDYKFGALTHEDAAIRQKAIDHHLACIDVMDATGSRDLKIWLAEGSNYPGQADLRGRQDRLQESLQQIYARLGDDQRLVLEYKFFEPAFYHTDVPDWGTSYAQVSSLGDKAMVCLDTGHHAPGTNIEFIVMQLLRLGKLGSFDFNSRFYADDDLIVGAADPFQLFRILFEVVRGGGLNNPDVAFMLDQCHNVEDKIPGQIRSVLNVQEMTARALILDREALTAAQKSGDVLAANAVFMDAFYTDVRPALAEWRESRGLAGDPMAAYAASGYQQQIAADRVGGVQAGWGA
;
A
#
# COMPACT_ATOMS: atom_id res chain seq x y z
N MET A 1 31.06 -16.30 -5.77
CA MET A 1 30.70 -15.31 -4.74
C MET A 1 29.28 -14.87 -5.05
N SER A 2 28.40 -14.75 -4.04
CA SER A 2 27.05 -14.24 -4.24
C SER A 2 27.11 -12.82 -4.81
N ILE A 3 26.18 -12.48 -5.71
CA ILE A 3 26.00 -11.13 -6.25
C ILE A 3 25.46 -10.15 -5.19
N LEU A 4 24.93 -10.66 -4.08
CA LEU A 4 24.47 -9.86 -2.94
C LEU A 4 25.56 -9.83 -1.86
N SER A 5 26.01 -8.64 -1.51
CA SER A 5 26.96 -8.43 -0.41
C SER A 5 26.26 -8.63 0.96
N PRO A 6 27.01 -8.86 2.05
CA PRO A 6 26.43 -8.89 3.39
C PRO A 6 25.63 -7.62 3.75
N GLU A 7 26.03 -6.45 3.24
CA GLU A 7 25.29 -5.20 3.40
C GLU A 7 23.95 -5.23 2.67
N HIS A 8 23.90 -5.72 1.43
CA HIS A 8 22.65 -5.90 0.68
C HIS A 8 21.71 -6.84 1.43
N LEU A 9 22.22 -7.96 1.92
CA LEU A 9 21.43 -8.94 2.66
C LEU A 9 20.89 -8.36 3.97
N SER A 10 21.68 -7.56 4.70
CA SER A 10 21.20 -6.89 5.92
C SER A 10 20.12 -5.84 5.63
N ALA A 11 20.21 -5.13 4.50
CA ALA A 11 19.16 -4.21 4.08
C ALA A 11 17.87 -4.95 3.70
N LEU A 12 17.97 -6.05 2.96
CA LEU A 12 16.82 -6.88 2.56
C LEU A 12 16.19 -7.61 3.76
N GLU A 13 16.95 -7.93 4.80
CA GLU A 13 16.42 -8.57 6.02
C GLU A 13 15.44 -7.67 6.78
N LYS A 14 15.69 -6.36 6.77
CA LYS A 14 14.86 -5.36 7.46
C LYS A 14 13.63 -4.94 6.66
N GLN A 15 13.53 -5.36 5.40
CA GLN A 15 12.44 -4.97 4.53
C GLN A 15 11.13 -5.66 4.96
N GLY A 16 10.22 -4.86 5.50
CA GLY A 16 8.83 -5.24 5.73
C GLY A 16 7.89 -4.61 4.70
N ILE A 17 6.89 -5.36 4.26
CA ILE A 17 5.84 -4.91 3.34
C ILE A 17 4.50 -5.27 3.99
N GLU A 18 3.77 -4.25 4.43
CA GLU A 18 2.44 -4.39 5.02
C GLU A 18 1.44 -4.94 4.00
N LEU A 19 0.57 -5.85 4.46
CA LEU A 19 -0.49 -6.42 3.62
C LEU A 19 -1.84 -5.81 3.96
N PRO A 20 -2.68 -5.48 2.96
CA PRO A 20 -4.02 -4.98 3.18
C PRO A 20 -4.95 -6.15 3.54
N SER A 21 -5.72 -6.04 4.63
CA SER A 21 -6.73 -7.04 5.01
C SER A 21 -7.71 -7.33 3.86
N TRP A 22 -8.07 -6.31 3.08
CA TRP A 22 -9.07 -6.41 2.01
C TRP A 22 -8.60 -7.21 0.81
N ALA A 23 -7.29 -7.37 0.58
CA ALA A 23 -6.79 -8.19 -0.52
C ALA A 23 -7.06 -9.68 -0.35
N PHE A 24 -7.42 -10.12 0.86
CA PHE A 24 -7.82 -11.51 1.13
C PHE A 24 -9.31 -11.73 0.94
N GLY A 25 -10.12 -10.68 0.90
CA GLY A 25 -11.54 -10.77 0.57
C GLY A 25 -11.79 -11.05 -0.91
N ASN A 26 -13.04 -11.38 -1.26
CA ASN A 26 -13.48 -11.23 -2.64
C ASN A 26 -13.49 -9.75 -3.00
N SER A 27 -12.80 -9.46 -4.10
CA SER A 27 -12.80 -8.19 -4.80
C SER A 27 -13.41 -8.44 -6.18
N GLY A 28 -13.78 -7.36 -6.87
CA GLY A 28 -14.29 -7.45 -8.22
C GLY A 28 -14.33 -6.08 -8.86
N THR A 29 -15.00 -6.03 -10.00
CA THR A 29 -15.23 -4.76 -10.68
C THR A 29 -16.67 -4.30 -10.44
N ARG A 30 -16.98 -3.08 -10.87
CA ARG A 30 -18.37 -2.58 -10.95
C ARG A 30 -19.35 -3.50 -11.71
N PHE A 31 -18.86 -4.45 -12.49
CA PHE A 31 -19.70 -5.41 -13.21
C PHE A 31 -20.05 -6.64 -12.37
N LYS A 32 -19.08 -7.16 -11.61
CA LYS A 32 -19.27 -8.37 -10.78
C LYS A 32 -18.10 -8.57 -9.82
N VAL A 33 -18.45 -9.06 -8.63
CA VAL A 33 -17.56 -9.74 -7.69
C VAL A 33 -17.73 -11.25 -7.88
N PHE A 34 -16.63 -11.98 -8.10
CA PHE A 34 -16.61 -13.43 -8.18
C PHE A 34 -16.10 -13.99 -6.86
N GLY A 35 -16.85 -14.93 -6.27
CA GLY A 35 -16.43 -15.60 -5.05
C GLY A 35 -15.35 -16.65 -5.31
N THR A 36 -14.32 -16.68 -4.46
CA THR A 36 -13.28 -17.72 -4.47
C THR A 36 -13.47 -18.67 -3.29
N PRO A 37 -13.38 -20.01 -3.47
CA PRO A 37 -13.41 -20.95 -2.35
C PRO A 37 -12.34 -20.63 -1.30
N GLY A 38 -12.70 -20.71 -0.01
CA GLY A 38 -11.77 -20.45 1.08
C GLY A 38 -11.59 -18.98 1.44
N THR A 39 -12.37 -18.07 0.85
CA THR A 39 -12.33 -16.64 1.20
C THR A 39 -12.60 -16.45 2.70
N PRO A 40 -11.79 -15.64 3.41
CA PRO A 40 -12.02 -15.29 4.80
C PRO A 40 -13.34 -14.54 4.99
N ARG A 41 -14.01 -14.83 6.10
CA ARG A 41 -15.35 -14.33 6.43
C ARG A 41 -15.31 -13.15 7.39
N ASP A 42 -14.24 -13.07 8.18
CA ASP A 42 -14.05 -12.07 9.23
C ASP A 42 -12.59 -11.58 9.27
N PRO A 43 -12.28 -10.55 10.07
CA PRO A 43 -10.91 -10.02 10.19
C PRO A 43 -9.90 -11.03 10.74
N TRP A 44 -10.33 -12.00 11.54
CA TRP A 44 -9.45 -13.03 12.13
C TRP A 44 -8.91 -13.98 11.06
N GLU A 45 -9.78 -14.39 10.14
CA GLU A 45 -9.40 -15.21 8.99
C GLU A 45 -8.56 -14.42 7.99
N LYS A 46 -8.85 -13.13 7.75
CA LYS A 46 -8.00 -12.26 6.91
C LYS A 46 -6.57 -12.18 7.45
N ILE A 47 -6.40 -11.99 8.76
CA ILE A 47 -5.09 -11.98 9.42
C ILE A 47 -4.41 -13.34 9.34
N ALA A 48 -5.15 -14.44 9.51
CA ALA A 48 -4.59 -15.80 9.37
C ALA A 48 -4.04 -16.08 7.97
N ASP A 49 -4.72 -15.57 6.93
CA ASP A 49 -4.29 -15.69 5.54
C ASP A 49 -3.07 -14.79 5.27
N ALA A 50 -3.05 -13.56 5.78
CA ALA A 50 -1.89 -12.67 5.70
C ALA A 50 -0.66 -13.25 6.40
N ALA A 51 -0.85 -13.88 7.57
CA ALA A 51 0.21 -14.55 8.29
C ALA A 51 0.81 -15.73 7.51
N GLN A 52 0.07 -16.39 6.61
CA GLN A 52 0.68 -17.37 5.70
C GLN A 52 1.68 -16.70 4.77
N VAL A 53 1.35 -15.53 4.20
CA VAL A 53 2.29 -14.78 3.35
C VAL A 53 3.57 -14.48 4.11
N HIS A 54 3.47 -14.00 5.36
CA HIS A 54 4.64 -13.75 6.21
C HIS A 54 5.43 -15.03 6.49
N LYS A 55 4.77 -16.10 6.93
CA LYS A 55 5.38 -17.39 7.26
C LYS A 55 6.25 -17.95 6.12
N TYR A 56 5.81 -17.82 4.88
CA TYR A 56 6.55 -18.36 3.73
C TYR A 56 7.61 -17.41 3.17
N THR A 57 7.52 -16.11 3.45
CA THR A 57 8.39 -15.10 2.80
C THR A 57 9.30 -14.34 3.76
N ALA A 58 8.92 -14.25 5.04
CA ALA A 58 9.44 -13.33 6.04
C ALA A 58 9.42 -11.85 5.60
N LEU A 59 8.55 -11.48 4.66
CA LEU A 59 8.49 -10.13 4.08
C LEU A 59 7.26 -9.32 4.52
N ALA A 60 6.25 -9.97 5.09
CA ALA A 60 4.95 -9.36 5.36
C ALA A 60 4.59 -9.24 6.85
N PRO A 61 5.36 -8.51 7.66
CA PRO A 61 5.25 -8.57 9.13
C PRO A 61 3.98 -7.91 9.69
N SER A 62 3.24 -7.12 8.92
CA SER A 62 2.07 -6.39 9.40
C SER A 62 0.87 -6.46 8.45
N VAL A 63 -0.32 -6.22 8.99
CA VAL A 63 -1.59 -6.24 8.28
C VAL A 63 -2.36 -4.94 8.52
N ALA A 64 -2.61 -4.17 7.47
CA ALA A 64 -3.42 -2.97 7.52
C ALA A 64 -4.92 -3.31 7.67
N LEU A 65 -5.63 -2.54 8.48
CA LEU A 65 -7.06 -2.69 8.73
C LEU A 65 -7.85 -1.62 7.96
N HIS A 66 -9.09 -1.94 7.58
CA HIS A 66 -10.00 -1.01 6.93
C HIS A 66 -11.31 -0.91 7.69
N ILE A 67 -11.64 0.29 8.19
CA ILE A 67 -12.82 0.49 9.05
C ILE A 67 -13.95 1.14 8.22
N PRO A 68 -15.16 0.55 8.18
CA PRO A 68 -15.68 -0.45 9.11
C PRO A 68 -15.58 -1.94 8.67
N TRP A 69 -14.92 -2.28 7.57
CA TRP A 69 -14.84 -3.67 7.08
C TRP A 69 -14.20 -4.63 8.07
N ASP A 70 -13.30 -4.13 8.91
CA ASP A 70 -12.57 -4.92 9.90
C ASP A 70 -12.92 -4.56 11.35
N VAL A 71 -14.14 -4.09 11.58
CA VAL A 71 -14.65 -3.89 12.93
C VAL A 71 -14.79 -5.25 13.64
N VAL A 72 -14.31 -5.29 14.88
CA VAL A 72 -14.40 -6.42 15.78
C VAL A 72 -14.83 -5.95 17.17
N ASP A 73 -15.35 -6.87 17.99
CA ASP A 73 -15.75 -6.56 19.36
C ASP A 73 -14.56 -6.13 20.25
N SER A 74 -13.36 -6.65 19.98
CA SER A 74 -12.15 -6.39 20.75
C SER A 74 -10.92 -6.35 19.86
N TYR A 75 -10.41 -5.15 19.59
CA TYR A 75 -9.14 -4.97 18.87
C TYR A 75 -7.94 -5.48 19.66
N SER A 76 -8.02 -5.52 20.98
CA SER A 76 -6.97 -6.09 21.82
C SER A 76 -6.83 -7.62 21.62
N ASP A 77 -7.95 -8.32 21.46
CA ASP A 77 -7.93 -9.75 21.17
C ASP A 77 -7.50 -10.01 19.72
N LEU A 78 -7.92 -9.15 18.77
CA LEU A 78 -7.48 -9.23 17.38
C LEU A 78 -5.96 -9.04 17.26
N ARG A 79 -5.41 -8.06 17.99
CA ARG A 79 -3.97 -7.81 18.07
C ARG A 79 -3.23 -9.04 18.59
N LYS A 80 -3.70 -9.61 19.70
CA LYS A 80 -3.10 -10.82 20.25
C LYS A 80 -3.11 -11.98 19.25
N HIS A 81 -4.22 -12.17 18.54
CA HIS A 81 -4.33 -13.20 17.50
C HIS A 81 -3.34 -12.98 16.35
N ALA A 82 -3.15 -11.74 15.90
CA ALA A 82 -2.12 -11.40 14.93
C ALA A 82 -0.72 -11.77 15.46
N GLU A 83 -0.39 -11.35 16.68
CA GLU A 83 0.92 -11.61 17.31
C GLU A 83 1.17 -13.12 17.48
N ASP A 84 0.16 -13.89 17.89
CA ASP A 84 0.22 -15.36 18.02
C ASP A 84 0.48 -16.06 16.67
N LEU A 85 0.10 -15.42 15.55
CA LEU A 85 0.35 -15.89 14.18
C LEU A 85 1.66 -15.34 13.58
N GLY A 86 2.36 -14.46 14.29
CA GLY A 86 3.63 -13.88 13.87
C GLY A 86 3.51 -12.66 12.96
N VAL A 87 2.40 -11.92 13.01
CA VAL A 87 2.23 -10.63 12.33
C VAL A 87 1.66 -9.58 13.28
N GLU A 88 1.82 -8.30 12.95
CA GLU A 88 1.33 -7.18 13.73
C GLU A 88 0.15 -6.49 13.04
N LEU A 89 -0.66 -5.75 13.81
CA LEU A 89 -1.67 -4.86 13.23
C LEU A 89 -1.02 -3.55 12.78
N GLY A 90 -1.31 -3.20 11.54
CA GLY A 90 -0.68 -2.13 10.79
C GLY A 90 -1.52 -0.87 10.67
N THR A 91 -1.34 -0.15 9.56
CA THR A 91 -2.08 1.08 9.21
C THR A 91 -3.59 0.91 9.35
N VAL A 92 -4.27 1.93 9.88
CA VAL A 92 -5.75 1.99 9.90
C VAL A 92 -6.24 2.83 8.72
N ASN A 93 -7.15 2.27 7.93
CA ASN A 93 -7.71 2.89 6.74
C ASN A 93 -9.17 3.25 7.00
N SER A 94 -9.53 4.52 6.78
CA SER A 94 -10.91 5.01 6.95
C SER A 94 -11.75 4.83 5.69
N ASN A 95 -12.97 4.31 5.82
CA ASN A 95 -13.97 4.29 4.75
C ASN A 95 -14.97 5.45 4.89
N THR A 96 -14.96 6.37 3.93
CA THR A 96 -16.01 7.40 3.78
C THR A 96 -16.57 7.45 2.36
N PHE A 97 -16.64 6.29 1.71
CA PHE A 97 -16.97 6.18 0.28
C PHE A 97 -18.12 5.21 -0.05
N GLN A 98 -18.74 4.57 0.96
CA GLN A 98 -19.84 3.61 0.75
C GLN A 98 -21.18 4.02 1.36
N ASP A 99 -21.19 4.88 2.38
CA ASP A 99 -22.44 5.33 3.02
C ASP A 99 -23.20 6.30 2.10
N ASP A 100 -24.53 6.20 2.07
CA ASP A 100 -25.42 7.00 1.21
C ASP A 100 -25.25 8.52 1.41
N ASP A 101 -24.93 8.96 2.63
CA ASP A 101 -24.70 10.38 2.94
C ASP A 101 -23.47 10.94 2.20
N TYR A 102 -22.51 10.07 1.84
CA TYR A 102 -21.26 10.48 1.19
C TYR A 102 -21.35 10.57 -0.33
N LYS A 103 -22.55 10.39 -0.91
CA LYS A 103 -22.79 10.44 -2.35
C LYS A 103 -22.24 11.69 -3.07
N PHE A 104 -22.17 12.84 -2.39
CA PHE A 104 -21.65 14.11 -2.93
C PHE A 104 -20.34 14.58 -2.27
N GLY A 105 -19.66 13.65 -1.58
CA GLY A 105 -18.48 13.88 -0.76
C GLY A 105 -18.77 13.69 0.73
N ALA A 106 -17.72 13.46 1.51
CA ALA A 106 -17.75 13.32 2.96
C ALA A 106 -17.09 14.55 3.63
N LEU A 107 -15.76 14.61 3.72
CA LEU A 107 -14.96 15.72 4.29
C LEU A 107 -15.09 17.04 3.49
N THR A 108 -15.44 16.98 2.22
CA THR A 108 -15.68 18.16 1.35
C THR A 108 -17.15 18.52 1.19
N HIS A 109 -18.08 17.78 1.81
CA HIS A 109 -19.51 17.94 1.63
C HIS A 109 -20.00 19.35 2.01
N GLU A 110 -21.02 19.89 1.33
CA GLU A 110 -21.55 21.24 1.60
C GLU A 110 -22.27 21.30 2.96
N ASP A 111 -23.05 20.26 3.27
CA ASP A 111 -23.70 20.07 4.58
C ASP A 111 -22.66 19.76 5.67
N ALA A 112 -22.60 20.62 6.67
CA ALA A 112 -21.68 20.49 7.80
C ALA A 112 -21.98 19.25 8.67
N ALA A 113 -23.22 18.78 8.73
CA ALA A 113 -23.56 17.57 9.50
C ALA A 113 -22.93 16.32 8.87
N ILE A 114 -22.94 16.22 7.53
CA ILE A 114 -22.30 15.11 6.80
C ILE A 114 -20.78 15.19 6.94
N ARG A 115 -20.19 16.41 6.88
CA ARG A 115 -18.76 16.58 7.17
C ARG A 115 -18.42 16.14 8.58
N GLN A 116 -19.23 16.52 9.58
CA GLN A 116 -18.99 16.12 10.96
C GLN A 116 -19.09 14.60 11.13
N LYS A 117 -20.09 13.95 10.53
CA LYS A 117 -20.20 12.47 10.51
C LYS A 117 -18.92 11.83 9.97
N ALA A 118 -18.39 12.36 8.87
CA ALA A 118 -17.14 11.88 8.28
C ALA A 118 -15.94 12.11 9.22
N ILE A 119 -15.80 13.30 9.81
CA ILE A 119 -14.75 13.62 10.78
C ILE A 119 -14.83 12.65 11.97
N ASP A 120 -16.00 12.47 12.56
CA ASP A 120 -16.23 11.58 13.71
C ASP A 120 -15.83 10.13 13.40
N HIS A 121 -16.07 9.65 12.17
CA HIS A 121 -15.60 8.34 11.72
C HIS A 121 -14.07 8.24 11.69
N HIS A 122 -13.37 9.28 11.25
CA HIS A 122 -11.90 9.31 11.31
C HIS A 122 -11.38 9.40 12.75
N LEU A 123 -12.07 10.12 13.64
CA LEU A 123 -11.71 10.12 15.07
C LEU A 123 -11.88 8.72 15.69
N ALA A 124 -12.94 8.00 15.32
CA ALA A 124 -13.13 6.61 15.72
C ALA A 124 -12.03 5.69 15.16
N CYS A 125 -11.54 5.94 13.94
CA CYS A 125 -10.37 5.22 13.41
C CYS A 125 -9.12 5.49 14.24
N ILE A 126 -8.93 6.71 14.76
CA ILE A 126 -7.84 7.02 15.69
C ILE A 126 -8.03 6.29 17.02
N ASP A 127 -9.26 6.13 17.52
CA ASP A 127 -9.52 5.28 18.69
C ASP A 127 -9.16 3.80 18.43
N VAL A 128 -9.35 3.30 17.20
CA VAL A 128 -8.85 1.97 16.78
C VAL A 128 -7.32 1.92 16.78
N MET A 129 -6.65 2.99 16.34
CA MET A 129 -5.19 3.08 16.41
C MET A 129 -4.70 3.02 17.86
N ASP A 130 -5.36 3.73 18.77
CA ASP A 130 -5.04 3.69 20.20
C ASP A 130 -5.20 2.27 20.79
N ALA A 131 -6.22 1.53 20.35
CA ALA A 131 -6.48 0.16 20.81
C ALA A 131 -5.54 -0.90 20.21
N THR A 132 -5.09 -0.70 18.97
CA THR A 132 -4.21 -1.64 18.24
C THR A 132 -2.74 -1.34 18.42
N GLY A 133 -2.39 -0.10 18.78
CA GLY A 133 -1.02 0.42 18.74
C GLY A 133 -0.57 0.88 17.35
N SER A 134 -1.49 0.96 16.38
CA SER A 134 -1.20 1.46 15.05
C SER A 134 -0.74 2.92 15.07
N ARG A 135 0.22 3.24 14.21
CA ARG A 135 0.81 4.59 14.11
C ARG A 135 0.08 5.47 13.10
N ASP A 136 -0.37 4.90 11.99
CA ASP A 136 -0.78 5.65 10.81
C ASP A 136 -2.28 5.52 10.53
N LEU A 137 -2.93 6.68 10.37
CA LEU A 137 -4.25 6.79 9.74
C LEU A 137 -4.07 7.09 8.25
N LYS A 138 -4.35 6.12 7.38
CA LYS A 138 -4.43 6.36 5.93
C LYS A 138 -5.82 6.87 5.56
N ILE A 139 -5.85 8.01 4.88
CA ILE A 139 -7.05 8.65 4.36
C ILE A 139 -6.97 8.65 2.84
N TRP A 140 -7.82 7.84 2.21
CA TRP A 140 -8.17 7.96 0.81
C TRP A 140 -9.60 8.48 0.69
N LEU A 141 -9.83 9.40 -0.25
CA LEU A 141 -11.12 10.05 -0.45
C LEU A 141 -11.65 9.76 -1.85
N ALA A 142 -12.88 9.27 -1.92
CA ALA A 142 -13.65 9.10 -3.15
C ALA A 142 -14.20 10.43 -3.73
N GLU A 143 -13.88 11.54 -3.09
CA GLU A 143 -14.62 12.79 -3.20
C GLU A 143 -14.28 13.56 -4.47
N GLY A 144 -15.30 14.13 -5.10
CA GLY A 144 -15.14 14.90 -6.31
C GLY A 144 -16.47 15.23 -6.98
N SER A 145 -16.41 15.49 -8.28
CA SER A 145 -17.57 15.76 -9.13
C SER A 145 -17.44 15.06 -10.48
N ASN A 146 -18.58 14.88 -11.14
CA ASN A 146 -18.71 14.21 -12.44
C ASN A 146 -19.00 15.18 -13.60
N TYR A 147 -19.32 16.45 -13.31
CA TYR A 147 -19.63 17.45 -14.34
C TYR A 147 -19.06 18.83 -14.02
N PRO A 148 -18.60 19.60 -15.02
CA PRO A 148 -18.30 21.03 -14.88
C PRO A 148 -19.47 21.81 -14.27
N GLY A 149 -19.19 22.60 -13.24
CA GLY A 149 -20.19 23.41 -12.55
C GLY A 149 -21.02 22.67 -11.49
N GLN A 150 -20.81 21.36 -11.28
CA GLN A 150 -21.51 20.59 -10.24
C GLN A 150 -21.19 21.10 -8.83
N ALA A 151 -19.95 21.53 -8.58
CA ALA A 151 -19.51 21.96 -7.25
C ALA A 151 -18.52 23.14 -7.33
N ASP A 152 -18.47 23.92 -6.25
CA ASP A 152 -17.45 24.96 -6.06
C ASP A 152 -16.12 24.30 -5.68
N LEU A 153 -15.20 24.21 -6.64
CA LEU A 153 -13.89 23.57 -6.44
C LEU A 153 -13.08 24.26 -5.33
N ARG A 154 -13.20 25.59 -5.19
CA ARG A 154 -12.45 26.31 -4.16
C ARG A 154 -13.03 26.03 -2.78
N GLY A 155 -14.34 26.17 -2.63
CA GLY A 155 -15.04 25.87 -1.38
C GLY A 155 -14.82 24.44 -0.90
N ARG A 156 -14.74 23.47 -1.82
CA ARG A 156 -14.40 22.08 -1.47
C ARG A 156 -12.99 21.94 -0.90
N GLN A 157 -11.98 22.58 -1.50
CA GLN A 157 -10.62 22.54 -0.98
C GLN A 157 -10.48 23.22 0.38
N ASP A 158 -11.18 24.34 0.61
CA ASP A 158 -11.20 25.01 1.91
C ASP A 158 -11.85 24.09 2.98
N ARG A 159 -12.97 23.42 2.65
CA ARG A 159 -13.61 22.45 3.57
C ARG A 159 -12.78 21.19 3.81
N LEU A 160 -12.10 20.67 2.80
CA LEU A 160 -11.18 19.55 2.96
C LEU A 160 -10.10 19.90 3.99
N GLN A 161 -9.48 21.08 3.84
CA GLN A 161 -8.47 21.56 4.77
C GLN A 161 -9.02 21.71 6.19
N GLU A 162 -10.21 22.29 6.35
CA GLU A 162 -10.87 22.43 7.66
C GLU A 162 -11.14 21.08 8.32
N SER A 163 -11.61 20.10 7.56
CA SER A 163 -11.90 18.74 8.04
C SER A 163 -10.62 18.00 8.41
N LEU A 164 -9.60 18.02 7.55
CA LEU A 164 -8.29 17.42 7.82
C LEU A 164 -7.63 18.06 9.04
N GLN A 165 -7.79 19.38 9.24
CA GLN A 165 -7.24 20.07 10.42
C GLN A 165 -7.85 19.55 11.74
N GLN A 166 -9.15 19.23 11.75
CA GLN A 166 -9.81 18.67 12.92
C GLN A 166 -9.35 17.23 13.22
N ILE A 167 -9.23 16.40 12.18
CA ILE A 167 -8.71 15.03 12.31
C ILE A 167 -7.26 15.07 12.79
N TYR A 168 -6.43 15.91 12.19
CA TYR A 168 -5.02 16.08 12.55
C TYR A 168 -4.85 16.52 14.02
N ALA A 169 -5.73 17.40 14.52
CA ALA A 169 -5.69 17.86 15.91
C ALA A 169 -5.95 16.74 16.95
N ARG A 170 -6.58 15.63 16.55
CA ARG A 170 -6.82 14.46 17.42
C ARG A 170 -5.63 13.50 17.50
N LEU A 171 -4.68 13.55 16.56
CA LEU A 171 -3.54 12.63 16.55
C LEU A 171 -2.69 12.80 17.82
N GLY A 172 -2.33 11.68 18.45
CA GLY A 172 -1.28 11.60 19.47
C GLY A 172 0.10 11.95 18.92
N ASP A 173 1.10 12.05 19.79
CA ASP A 173 2.44 12.53 19.43
C ASP A 173 3.16 11.63 18.42
N ASP A 174 2.99 10.31 18.56
CA ASP A 174 3.64 9.32 17.69
C ASP A 174 2.80 8.96 16.45
N GLN A 175 1.55 9.39 16.39
CA GLN A 175 0.59 9.06 15.33
C GLN A 175 0.75 9.97 14.11
N ARG A 176 0.43 9.44 12.92
CA ARG A 176 0.47 10.17 11.66
C ARG A 176 -0.83 10.09 10.90
N LEU A 177 -1.07 11.10 10.07
CA LEU A 177 -2.07 11.10 9.02
C LEU A 177 -1.33 10.96 7.69
N VAL A 178 -1.78 10.00 6.87
CA VAL A 178 -1.21 9.75 5.55
C VAL A 178 -2.30 9.94 4.50
N LEU A 179 -2.17 11.00 3.69
CA LEU A 179 -3.17 11.38 2.69
C LEU A 179 -2.82 10.80 1.33
N GLU A 180 -3.67 9.92 0.86
CA GLU A 180 -3.55 9.30 -0.45
C GLU A 180 -4.21 10.15 -1.53
N TYR A 181 -3.59 10.25 -2.69
CA TYR A 181 -4.16 10.92 -3.86
C TYR A 181 -4.56 9.91 -4.92
N LYS A 182 -5.56 10.25 -5.73
CA LYS A 182 -6.03 9.42 -6.84
C LYS A 182 -6.52 10.24 -8.03
N PHE A 183 -5.95 9.99 -9.21
CA PHE A 183 -6.24 10.77 -10.42
C PHE A 183 -7.74 10.85 -10.75
N PHE A 184 -8.46 9.73 -10.67
CA PHE A 184 -9.91 9.66 -10.90
C PHE A 184 -10.47 8.36 -10.30
N GLU A 185 -11.79 8.22 -10.37
CA GLU A 185 -12.59 7.11 -9.81
C GLU A 185 -12.71 7.17 -8.28
N PRO A 186 -13.94 7.30 -7.73
CA PRO A 186 -15.23 7.28 -8.42
C PRO A 186 -15.67 8.62 -9.04
N ALA A 187 -14.91 9.71 -8.83
CA ALA A 187 -15.16 10.99 -9.50
C ALA A 187 -14.52 11.02 -10.91
N PHE A 188 -15.27 11.46 -11.92
CA PHE A 188 -14.86 11.36 -13.32
C PHE A 188 -14.62 12.71 -14.03
N TYR A 189 -14.85 13.83 -13.34
CA TYR A 189 -14.48 15.16 -13.85
C TYR A 189 -13.40 15.82 -13.00
N HIS A 190 -13.58 15.85 -11.69
CA HIS A 190 -12.63 16.41 -10.72
C HIS A 190 -12.63 15.57 -9.46
N THR A 191 -11.46 15.12 -9.00
CA THR A 191 -11.25 14.52 -7.66
C THR A 191 -10.64 15.56 -6.74
N ASP A 192 -11.04 15.59 -5.47
CA ASP A 192 -10.55 16.60 -4.52
C ASP A 192 -9.06 16.44 -4.14
N VAL A 193 -8.51 15.24 -4.28
CA VAL A 193 -7.06 14.97 -4.10
C VAL A 193 -6.54 14.18 -5.32
N PRO A 194 -6.40 14.83 -6.50
CA PRO A 194 -6.17 14.12 -7.76
C PRO A 194 -4.70 13.73 -7.99
N ASP A 195 -3.77 14.39 -7.31
CA ASP A 195 -2.34 14.22 -7.55
C ASP A 195 -1.48 14.50 -6.30
N TRP A 196 -0.20 14.14 -6.41
CA TRP A 196 0.80 14.35 -5.37
C TRP A 196 0.99 15.82 -5.00
N GLY A 197 0.72 16.77 -5.90
CA GLY A 197 0.87 18.20 -5.65
C GLY A 197 -0.22 18.72 -4.72
N THR A 198 -1.45 18.29 -4.95
CA THR A 198 -2.61 18.60 -4.10
C THR A 198 -2.49 17.92 -2.75
N SER A 199 -2.14 16.62 -2.71
CA SER A 199 -1.88 15.93 -1.44
C SER A 199 -0.76 16.61 -0.66
N TYR A 200 0.38 16.91 -1.31
CA TYR A 200 1.48 17.66 -0.70
C TYR A 200 1.03 19.02 -0.12
N ALA A 201 0.22 19.79 -0.85
CA ALA A 201 -0.27 21.07 -0.39
C ALA A 201 -1.14 20.95 0.87
N GLN A 202 -2.04 19.95 0.90
CA GLN A 202 -2.91 19.66 2.06
C GLN A 202 -2.10 19.17 3.26
N VAL A 203 -1.12 18.28 3.08
CA VAL A 203 -0.35 17.76 4.23
C VAL A 203 0.69 18.76 4.75
N SER A 204 1.25 19.59 3.87
CA SER A 204 2.25 20.60 4.26
C SER A 204 1.65 21.74 5.07
N SER A 205 0.36 22.04 4.90
CA SER A 205 -0.36 23.06 5.69
C SER A 205 -0.76 22.56 7.08
N LEU A 206 -0.88 21.24 7.30
CA LEU A 206 -1.27 20.64 8.59
C LEU A 206 -0.10 20.60 9.58
N GLY A 207 1.01 19.98 9.20
CA GLY A 207 2.21 19.87 10.05
C GLY A 207 3.06 18.63 9.77
N ASP A 208 3.98 18.34 10.69
CA ASP A 208 5.00 17.30 10.51
C ASP A 208 4.46 15.87 10.59
N LYS A 209 3.31 15.66 11.26
CA LYS A 209 2.65 14.34 11.36
C LYS A 209 1.80 14.00 10.13
N ALA A 210 1.74 14.88 9.14
CA ALA A 210 0.95 14.70 7.92
C ALA A 210 1.87 14.41 6.74
N MET A 211 1.64 13.26 6.10
CA MET A 211 2.47 12.70 5.03
C MET A 211 1.62 12.28 3.83
N VAL A 212 2.26 12.05 2.68
CA VAL A 212 1.61 11.60 1.45
C VAL A 212 1.69 10.07 1.35
N CYS A 213 0.57 9.41 1.03
CA CYS A 213 0.59 8.04 0.52
C CYS A 213 0.71 8.09 -1.00
N LEU A 214 1.66 7.35 -1.55
CA LEU A 214 1.82 7.16 -2.99
C LEU A 214 1.33 5.78 -3.40
N ASP A 215 0.18 5.74 -4.05
CA ASP A 215 -0.28 4.54 -4.76
C ASP A 215 0.28 4.52 -6.19
N THR A 216 0.81 3.39 -6.65
CA THR A 216 1.45 3.25 -7.98
C THR A 216 0.46 3.22 -9.16
N GLY A 217 -0.81 2.92 -8.90
CA GLY A 217 -1.92 2.89 -9.85
C GLY A 217 -2.56 4.25 -10.09
N HIS A 218 -2.38 5.19 -9.15
CA HIS A 218 -3.20 6.39 -9.00
C HIS A 218 -2.79 7.63 -9.82
N HIS A 219 -2.00 7.48 -10.88
CA HIS A 219 -1.53 8.62 -11.69
C HIS A 219 -2.11 8.66 -13.10
N ALA A 220 -2.14 9.85 -13.69
CA ALA A 220 -2.47 10.03 -15.10
C ALA A 220 -1.53 9.21 -16.03
N PRO A 221 -2.01 8.75 -17.20
CA PRO A 221 -1.17 8.05 -18.18
C PRO A 221 0.08 8.84 -18.57
N GLY A 222 1.23 8.16 -18.62
CA GLY A 222 2.52 8.77 -18.97
C GLY A 222 3.23 9.50 -17.82
N THR A 223 2.67 9.48 -16.60
CA THR A 223 3.33 10.06 -15.41
C THR A 223 4.63 9.33 -15.09
N ASN A 224 5.71 10.08 -14.86
CA ASN A 224 6.94 9.55 -14.27
C ASN A 224 6.77 9.44 -12.74
N ILE A 225 6.50 8.23 -12.25
CA ILE A 225 6.19 7.97 -10.83
C ILE A 225 7.46 8.07 -9.97
N GLU A 226 8.60 7.57 -10.44
CA GLU A 226 9.85 7.62 -9.66
C GLU A 226 10.35 9.05 -9.42
N PHE A 227 10.02 9.99 -10.32
CA PHE A 227 10.23 11.41 -10.09
C PHE A 227 9.40 11.91 -8.89
N ILE A 228 8.14 11.49 -8.76
CA ILE A 228 7.28 11.86 -7.63
C ILE A 228 7.84 11.27 -6.33
N VAL A 229 8.25 10.00 -6.35
CA VAL A 229 8.92 9.35 -5.21
C VAL A 229 10.14 10.14 -4.77
N MET A 230 11.02 10.48 -5.70
CA MET A 230 12.20 11.31 -5.44
C MET A 230 11.82 12.68 -4.86
N GLN A 231 10.80 13.35 -5.42
CA GLN A 231 10.34 14.65 -4.94
C GLN A 231 9.84 14.56 -3.49
N LEU A 232 8.96 13.60 -3.18
CA LEU A 232 8.37 13.45 -1.86
C LEU A 232 9.40 13.03 -0.81
N LEU A 233 10.37 12.17 -1.16
CA LEU A 233 11.51 11.86 -0.28
C LEU A 233 12.38 13.09 -0.02
N ARG A 234 12.73 13.85 -1.07
CA ARG A 234 13.52 15.08 -0.91
C ARG A 234 12.80 16.13 -0.05
N LEU A 235 11.47 16.20 -0.15
CA LEU A 235 10.65 17.13 0.62
C LEU A 235 10.30 16.59 2.02
N GLY A 236 10.69 15.37 2.36
CA GLY A 236 10.37 14.75 3.65
C GLY A 236 8.88 14.50 3.85
N LYS A 237 8.12 14.27 2.77
CA LYS A 237 6.66 14.12 2.79
C LYS A 237 6.15 12.79 2.23
N LEU A 238 7.02 11.86 1.86
CA LEU A 238 6.59 10.49 1.55
C LEU A 238 6.37 9.72 2.86
N GLY A 239 5.14 9.30 3.15
CA GLY A 239 4.78 8.57 4.37
C GLY A 239 4.57 7.08 4.16
N SER A 240 4.01 6.71 3.02
CA SER A 240 3.78 5.32 2.65
C SER A 240 3.71 5.12 1.13
N PHE A 241 3.84 3.87 0.73
CA PHE A 241 3.50 3.37 -0.60
C PHE A 241 2.29 2.46 -0.51
N ASP A 242 1.44 2.53 -1.53
CA ASP A 242 0.54 1.46 -1.91
C ASP A 242 1.03 0.87 -3.26
N PHE A 243 1.63 -0.30 -3.18
CA PHE A 243 2.22 -0.98 -4.32
C PHE A 243 1.21 -1.89 -5.01
N ASN A 244 1.07 -1.68 -6.31
CA ASN A 244 0.30 -2.49 -7.23
C ASN A 244 0.87 -2.36 -8.65
N SER A 245 0.13 -2.86 -9.63
CA SER A 245 0.47 -2.70 -11.03
C SER A 245 -0.76 -2.38 -11.85
N ARG A 246 -0.52 -1.68 -12.95
CA ARG A 246 -1.57 -1.30 -13.90
C ARG A 246 -1.11 -1.28 -15.34
N PHE A 247 -2.04 -1.62 -16.24
CA PHE A 247 -1.93 -1.43 -17.69
C PHE A 247 -2.73 -0.23 -18.17
N TYR A 248 -3.84 0.12 -17.52
CA TYR A 248 -4.73 1.19 -17.97
C TYR A 248 -4.91 2.29 -16.92
N ALA A 249 -5.48 1.95 -15.78
CA ALA A 249 -5.85 2.91 -14.73
C ALA A 249 -5.52 2.30 -13.37
N ASP A 250 -6.34 2.50 -12.37
CA ASP A 250 -6.18 1.81 -11.10
C ASP A 250 -6.68 0.36 -11.21
N ASP A 251 -5.83 -0.51 -11.78
CA ASP A 251 -6.20 -1.89 -12.10
C ASP A 251 -5.99 -2.85 -10.91
N ASP A 252 -5.31 -2.39 -9.85
CA ASP A 252 -5.05 -3.15 -8.61
C ASP A 252 -4.38 -4.53 -8.79
N LEU A 253 -3.53 -4.68 -9.81
CA LEU A 253 -2.90 -5.96 -10.14
C LEU A 253 -1.65 -6.23 -9.29
N ILE A 254 -1.17 -7.49 -9.35
CA ILE A 254 0.11 -7.91 -8.78
C ILE A 254 1.23 -6.92 -9.17
N VAL A 255 1.87 -6.32 -8.18
CA VAL A 255 2.92 -5.31 -8.32
C VAL A 255 4.04 -5.79 -9.23
N GLY A 256 4.43 -4.95 -10.18
CA GLY A 256 5.45 -5.24 -11.19
C GLY A 256 5.01 -6.16 -12.33
N ALA A 257 3.73 -6.54 -12.44
CA ALA A 257 3.24 -7.38 -13.53
C ALA A 257 3.19 -6.65 -14.89
N ALA A 258 2.81 -5.37 -14.90
CA ALA A 258 2.70 -4.58 -16.13
C ALA A 258 4.01 -3.93 -16.55
N ASP A 259 4.71 -3.32 -15.59
CA ASP A 259 6.00 -2.67 -15.81
C ASP A 259 6.97 -2.96 -14.65
N PRO A 260 7.67 -4.11 -14.68
CA PRO A 260 8.68 -4.42 -13.67
C PRO A 260 9.85 -3.42 -13.68
N PHE A 261 10.11 -2.74 -14.81
CA PHE A 261 11.17 -1.75 -14.91
C PHE A 261 10.78 -0.43 -14.21
N GLN A 262 9.51 -0.05 -14.23
CA GLN A 262 9.01 1.05 -13.40
C GLN A 262 9.14 0.74 -11.91
N LEU A 263 8.76 -0.47 -11.47
CA LEU A 263 8.95 -0.87 -10.08
C LEU A 263 10.43 -0.78 -9.65
N PHE A 264 11.34 -1.24 -10.51
CA PHE A 264 12.77 -1.09 -10.30
C PHE A 264 13.21 0.38 -10.22
N ARG A 265 12.77 1.24 -11.15
CA ARG A 265 13.07 2.69 -11.12
C ARG A 265 12.56 3.37 -9.85
N ILE A 266 11.36 3.00 -9.39
CA ILE A 266 10.79 3.48 -8.13
C ILE A 266 11.68 3.08 -6.96
N LEU A 267 12.01 1.79 -6.83
CA LEU A 267 12.81 1.31 -5.70
C LEU A 267 14.25 1.83 -5.73
N PHE A 268 14.80 2.13 -6.90
CA PHE A 268 16.06 2.85 -7.02
C PHE A 268 15.99 4.23 -6.33
N GLU A 269 14.96 5.03 -6.63
CA GLU A 269 14.78 6.33 -5.98
C GLU A 269 14.45 6.20 -4.49
N VAL A 270 13.78 5.12 -4.06
CA VAL A 270 13.59 4.81 -2.64
C VAL A 270 14.92 4.53 -1.93
N VAL A 271 15.76 3.67 -2.49
CA VAL A 271 17.08 3.35 -1.95
C VAL A 271 17.97 4.59 -1.92
N ARG A 272 17.97 5.37 -3.01
CA ARG A 272 18.77 6.60 -3.15
C ARG A 272 18.32 7.70 -2.19
N GLY A 273 17.01 7.88 -2.03
CA GLY A 273 16.40 8.90 -1.18
C GLY A 273 16.32 8.52 0.29
N GLY A 274 16.80 7.33 0.68
CA GLY A 274 16.80 6.89 2.07
C GLY A 274 15.42 6.49 2.60
N GLY A 275 14.51 6.05 1.72
CA GLY A 275 13.19 5.53 2.12
C GLY A 275 13.20 4.03 2.45
N LEU A 276 14.17 3.24 1.95
CA LEU A 276 14.27 1.81 2.28
C LEU A 276 14.62 1.64 3.77
N ASN A 277 13.79 0.89 4.50
CA ASN A 277 13.91 0.65 5.95
C ASN A 277 13.86 1.92 6.80
N ASN A 278 13.31 3.01 6.25
CA ASN A 278 13.03 4.21 7.01
C ASN A 278 11.72 4.00 7.79
N PRO A 279 11.70 4.16 9.12
CA PRO A 279 10.48 3.97 9.92
C PRO A 279 9.36 4.94 9.54
N ASP A 280 9.69 6.03 8.84
CA ASP A 280 8.73 7.02 8.37
C ASP A 280 8.23 6.78 6.94
N VAL A 281 8.70 5.73 6.25
CA VAL A 281 8.23 5.37 4.90
C VAL A 281 7.73 3.93 4.92
N ALA A 282 6.43 3.75 5.12
CA ALA A 282 5.82 2.43 5.13
C ALA A 282 5.71 1.85 3.71
N PHE A 283 6.06 0.58 3.54
CA PHE A 283 5.76 -0.15 2.31
C PHE A 283 4.49 -0.94 2.55
N MET A 284 3.47 -0.73 1.75
CA MET A 284 2.22 -1.47 1.79
C MET A 284 1.86 -1.94 0.37
N LEU A 285 1.20 -3.09 0.26
CA LEU A 285 0.53 -3.48 -0.99
C LEU A 285 -0.91 -2.94 -0.96
N ASP A 286 -1.47 -2.57 -2.11
CA ASP A 286 -2.91 -2.30 -2.24
C ASP A 286 -3.40 -2.91 -3.55
N GLN A 287 -4.00 -4.10 -3.47
CA GLN A 287 -4.27 -4.93 -4.65
C GLN A 287 -5.57 -5.71 -4.50
N CYS A 288 -6.19 -6.01 -5.63
CA CYS A 288 -7.44 -6.74 -5.75
C CYS A 288 -7.24 -8.00 -6.61
N HIS A 289 -7.10 -9.16 -5.96
CA HIS A 289 -6.92 -10.45 -6.66
C HIS A 289 -8.25 -10.99 -7.19
N ASN A 290 -8.75 -10.44 -8.30
CA ASN A 290 -10.10 -10.73 -8.79
C ASN A 290 -10.27 -12.15 -9.36
N VAL A 291 -9.22 -12.74 -9.92
CA VAL A 291 -9.24 -14.07 -10.56
C VAL A 291 -8.14 -15.00 -10.06
N GLU A 292 -7.25 -14.49 -9.24
CA GLU A 292 -6.15 -15.18 -8.58
C GLU A 292 -6.57 -15.68 -7.19
N ASP A 293 -5.93 -16.75 -6.73
CA ASP A 293 -5.95 -17.08 -5.31
C ASP A 293 -5.21 -15.98 -4.53
N LYS A 294 -5.83 -15.52 -3.43
CA LYS A 294 -5.41 -14.32 -2.70
C LYS A 294 -4.01 -14.45 -2.10
N ILE A 295 -3.75 -15.55 -1.37
CA ILE A 295 -2.46 -15.77 -0.68
C ILE A 295 -1.31 -15.93 -1.70
N PRO A 296 -1.41 -16.78 -2.75
CA PRO A 296 -0.38 -16.83 -3.81
C PRO A 296 -0.15 -15.48 -4.51
N GLY A 297 -1.21 -14.70 -4.77
CA GLY A 297 -1.11 -13.37 -5.35
C GLY A 297 -0.28 -12.42 -4.46
N GLN A 298 -0.54 -12.44 -3.16
CA GLN A 298 0.22 -11.65 -2.17
C GLN A 298 1.66 -12.13 -2.01
N ILE A 299 1.93 -13.45 -1.95
CA ILE A 299 3.30 -14.01 -1.94
C ILE A 299 4.08 -13.55 -3.19
N ARG A 300 3.49 -13.66 -4.38
CA ARG A 300 4.12 -13.19 -5.62
C ARG A 300 4.49 -11.70 -5.53
N SER A 301 3.59 -10.90 -4.97
CA SER A 301 3.73 -9.45 -4.92
C SER A 301 4.88 -9.01 -4.01
N VAL A 302 4.95 -9.52 -2.78
CA VAL A 302 6.07 -9.19 -1.86
C VAL A 302 7.42 -9.65 -2.41
N LEU A 303 7.45 -10.80 -3.12
CA LEU A 303 8.66 -11.28 -3.78
C LEU A 303 9.10 -10.35 -4.92
N ASN A 304 8.17 -9.86 -5.74
CA ASN A 304 8.49 -8.92 -6.81
C ASN A 304 9.12 -7.63 -6.26
N VAL A 305 8.60 -7.08 -5.16
CA VAL A 305 9.17 -5.90 -4.49
C VAL A 305 10.58 -6.21 -3.96
N GLN A 306 10.78 -7.36 -3.28
CA GLN A 306 12.11 -7.74 -2.77
C GLN A 306 13.12 -7.92 -3.91
N GLU A 307 12.73 -8.57 -5.01
CA GLU A 307 13.61 -8.78 -6.15
C GLU A 307 14.02 -7.46 -6.81
N MET A 308 13.09 -6.51 -6.99
CA MET A 308 13.43 -5.20 -7.54
C MET A 308 14.25 -4.35 -6.56
N THR A 309 14.03 -4.51 -5.24
CA THR A 309 14.87 -3.89 -4.20
C THR A 309 16.30 -4.42 -4.28
N ALA A 310 16.48 -5.74 -4.41
CA ALA A 310 17.79 -6.36 -4.54
C ALA A 310 18.54 -5.84 -5.78
N ARG A 311 17.84 -5.71 -6.93
CA ARG A 311 18.41 -5.10 -8.15
C ARG A 311 18.81 -3.64 -7.93
N ALA A 312 17.99 -2.86 -7.22
CA ALA A 312 18.30 -1.46 -6.91
C ALA A 312 19.53 -1.33 -5.99
N LEU A 313 19.71 -2.26 -5.06
CA LEU A 313 20.86 -2.28 -4.14
C LEU A 313 22.19 -2.61 -4.84
N ILE A 314 22.18 -3.52 -5.82
CA ILE A 314 23.41 -3.92 -6.54
C ILE A 314 23.87 -2.93 -7.62
N LEU A 315 23.08 -1.89 -7.91
CA LEU A 315 23.41 -0.91 -8.93
C LEU A 315 24.69 -0.12 -8.56
N ASP A 316 25.64 -0.03 -9.48
CA ASP A 316 26.88 0.74 -9.31
C ASP A 316 26.61 2.26 -9.35
N ARG A 317 26.36 2.83 -8.17
CA ARG A 317 26.04 4.26 -8.00
C ARG A 317 27.22 5.17 -8.34
N GLU A 318 28.45 4.70 -8.20
CA GLU A 318 29.64 5.49 -8.53
C GLU A 318 29.79 5.61 -10.05
N ALA A 319 29.68 4.49 -10.76
CA ALA A 319 29.68 4.49 -12.23
C ALA A 319 28.52 5.30 -12.80
N LEU A 320 27.30 5.13 -12.24
CA LEU A 320 26.14 5.93 -12.64
C LEU A 320 26.41 7.43 -12.46
N THR A 321 26.94 7.83 -11.30
CA THR A 321 27.24 9.24 -11.00
C THR A 321 28.30 9.80 -11.96
N ALA A 322 29.34 9.01 -12.27
CA ALA A 322 30.39 9.42 -13.19
C ALA A 322 29.83 9.65 -14.61
N ALA A 323 29.03 8.71 -15.13
CA ALA A 323 28.39 8.83 -16.43
C ALA A 323 27.40 10.01 -16.52
N GLN A 324 26.62 10.24 -15.47
CA GLN A 324 25.70 11.38 -15.39
C GLN A 324 26.45 12.72 -15.41
N LYS A 325 27.56 12.84 -14.66
CA LYS A 325 28.37 14.07 -14.60
C LYS A 325 29.09 14.38 -15.92
N SER A 326 29.50 13.35 -16.66
CA SER A 326 30.13 13.53 -17.98
C SER A 326 29.12 13.76 -19.11
N GLY A 327 27.83 13.54 -18.87
CA GLY A 327 26.78 13.58 -19.89
C GLY A 327 26.78 12.34 -20.81
N ASP A 328 27.40 11.24 -20.39
CA ASP A 328 27.39 9.98 -21.14
C ASP A 328 26.06 9.25 -20.95
N VAL A 329 25.13 9.56 -21.84
CA VAL A 329 23.75 9.03 -21.81
C VAL A 329 23.72 7.51 -21.89
N LEU A 330 24.55 6.89 -22.73
CA LEU A 330 24.52 5.45 -22.96
C LEU A 330 25.19 4.70 -21.82
N ALA A 331 26.29 5.22 -21.27
CA ALA A 331 26.90 4.62 -20.09
C ALA A 331 25.97 4.68 -18.87
N ALA A 332 25.30 5.82 -18.64
CA ALA A 332 24.35 5.95 -17.54
C ALA A 332 23.16 4.98 -17.69
N ASN A 333 22.63 4.84 -18.91
CA ASN A 333 21.56 3.87 -19.17
C ASN A 333 22.05 2.42 -19.00
N ALA A 334 23.24 2.07 -19.50
CA ALA A 334 23.82 0.73 -19.40
C ALA A 334 23.93 0.28 -17.93
N VAL A 335 24.45 1.14 -17.03
CA VAL A 335 24.53 0.83 -15.59
C VAL A 335 23.17 0.47 -15.00
N PHE A 336 22.13 1.20 -15.39
CA PHE A 336 20.76 0.95 -14.92
C PHE A 336 20.20 -0.37 -15.47
N MET A 337 20.41 -0.64 -16.77
CA MET A 337 19.93 -1.85 -17.43
C MET A 337 20.66 -3.11 -16.96
N ASP A 338 21.96 -3.04 -16.70
CA ASP A 338 22.75 -4.17 -16.20
C ASP A 338 22.25 -4.62 -14.82
N ALA A 339 21.96 -3.67 -13.92
CA ALA A 339 21.36 -3.97 -12.62
C ALA A 339 19.95 -4.55 -12.77
N PHE A 340 19.12 -4.00 -13.65
CA PHE A 340 17.75 -4.50 -13.89
C PHE A 340 17.73 -5.93 -14.45
N TYR A 341 18.59 -6.24 -15.43
CA TYR A 341 18.62 -7.56 -16.07
C TYR A 341 19.33 -8.63 -15.25
N THR A 342 20.00 -8.26 -14.15
CA THR A 342 20.63 -9.23 -13.27
C THR A 342 19.57 -10.13 -12.62
N ASP A 343 19.73 -11.44 -12.78
CA ASP A 343 18.88 -12.43 -12.11
C ASP A 343 19.30 -12.62 -10.65
N VAL A 344 18.57 -11.95 -9.75
CA VAL A 344 18.80 -12.00 -8.30
C VAL A 344 18.15 -13.21 -7.62
N ARG A 345 17.29 -13.97 -8.31
CA ARG A 345 16.46 -15.02 -7.69
C ARG A 345 17.29 -16.16 -7.10
N PRO A 346 18.35 -16.69 -7.77
CA PRO A 346 19.16 -17.74 -7.18
C PRO A 346 19.85 -17.31 -5.87
N ALA A 347 20.37 -16.07 -5.83
CA ALA A 347 21.02 -15.54 -4.63
C ALA A 347 20.02 -15.31 -3.48
N LEU A 348 18.81 -14.82 -3.79
CA LEU A 348 17.75 -14.68 -2.80
C LEU A 348 17.26 -16.04 -2.28
N ALA A 349 17.17 -17.07 -3.14
CA ALA A 349 16.78 -18.41 -2.73
C ALA A 349 17.80 -19.03 -1.77
N GLU A 350 19.10 -19.01 -2.12
CA GLU A 350 20.19 -19.48 -1.24
C GLU A 350 20.17 -18.74 0.11
N TRP A 351 19.95 -17.42 0.08
CA TRP A 351 19.88 -16.62 1.29
C TRP A 351 18.65 -16.95 2.17
N ARG A 352 17.47 -17.21 1.59
CA ARG A 352 16.30 -17.69 2.33
C ARG A 352 16.60 -19.04 3.01
N GLU A 353 17.18 -19.98 2.27
CA GLU A 353 17.54 -21.32 2.80
C GLU A 353 18.54 -21.22 3.95
N SER A 354 19.52 -20.32 3.86
CA SER A 354 20.49 -20.08 4.94
C SER A 354 19.86 -19.59 6.26
N ARG A 355 18.63 -19.06 6.20
CA ARG A 355 17.85 -18.58 7.35
C ARG A 355 16.70 -19.53 7.73
N GLY A 356 16.65 -20.73 7.16
CA GLY A 356 15.63 -21.72 7.44
C GLY A 356 14.29 -21.49 6.74
N LEU A 357 14.23 -20.57 5.76
CA LEU A 357 13.06 -20.37 4.89
C LEU A 357 13.20 -21.22 3.62
N ALA A 358 12.09 -21.42 2.91
CA ALA A 358 12.13 -22.07 1.60
C ALA A 358 12.77 -21.16 0.55
N GLY A 359 13.65 -21.71 -0.30
CA GLY A 359 14.21 -20.99 -1.44
C GLY A 359 13.14 -20.51 -2.42
N ASP A 360 12.09 -21.33 -2.61
CA ASP A 360 10.87 -21.01 -3.38
C ASP A 360 9.62 -20.97 -2.47
N PRO A 361 9.24 -19.79 -1.98
CA PRO A 361 8.04 -19.60 -1.15
C PRO A 361 6.73 -20.00 -1.83
N MET A 362 6.61 -19.84 -3.16
CA MET A 362 5.40 -20.20 -3.90
C MET A 362 5.21 -21.71 -3.92
N ALA A 363 6.27 -22.45 -4.22
CA ALA A 363 6.23 -23.92 -4.18
C ALA A 363 6.00 -24.44 -2.76
N ALA A 364 6.61 -23.82 -1.75
CA ALA A 364 6.42 -24.20 -0.34
C ALA A 364 4.98 -23.98 0.14
N TYR A 365 4.35 -22.85 -0.22
CA TYR A 365 2.93 -22.62 0.07
C TYR A 365 2.04 -23.63 -0.65
N ALA A 366 2.26 -23.87 -1.94
CA ALA A 366 1.47 -24.84 -2.71
C ALA A 366 1.55 -26.26 -2.13
N ALA A 367 2.73 -26.68 -1.68
CA ALA A 367 2.95 -27.98 -1.05
C ALA A 367 2.32 -28.12 0.35
N SER A 368 1.98 -27.00 1.00
CA SER A 368 1.42 -27.01 2.37
C SER A 368 0.00 -27.57 2.46
N GLY A 369 -0.76 -27.54 1.37
CA GLY A 369 -2.18 -27.90 1.35
C GLY A 369 -3.11 -26.85 1.99
N TYR A 370 -2.59 -25.69 2.43
CA TYR A 370 -3.39 -24.68 3.14
C TYR A 370 -4.57 -24.17 2.30
N GLN A 371 -4.35 -23.89 1.01
CA GLN A 371 -5.40 -23.42 0.11
C GLN A 371 -6.58 -24.41 0.03
N GLN A 372 -6.27 -25.71 -0.07
CA GLN A 372 -7.27 -26.76 -0.13
C GLN A 372 -8.00 -26.92 1.21
N GLN A 373 -7.27 -26.75 2.32
CA GLN A 373 -7.86 -26.78 3.66
C GLN A 373 -8.87 -25.64 3.86
N ILE A 374 -8.47 -24.38 3.64
CA ILE A 374 -9.39 -23.24 3.82
C ILE A 374 -10.59 -23.31 2.86
N ALA A 375 -10.39 -23.82 1.64
CA ALA A 375 -11.48 -24.04 0.70
C ALA A 375 -12.52 -25.08 1.18
N ALA A 376 -12.08 -26.08 1.95
CA ALA A 376 -12.97 -27.07 2.55
C ALA A 376 -13.61 -26.58 3.87
N ASP A 377 -12.87 -25.82 4.67
CA ASP A 377 -13.28 -25.40 6.01
C ASP A 377 -14.20 -24.17 5.98
N ARG A 378 -14.02 -23.25 5.03
CA ARG A 378 -14.75 -21.97 4.92
C ARG A 378 -15.87 -22.03 3.88
N VAL A 379 -16.76 -23.02 4.02
CA VAL A 379 -17.94 -23.14 3.15
C VAL A 379 -19.08 -22.28 3.71
N GLY A 380 -19.51 -21.28 2.92
CA GLY A 380 -20.60 -20.38 3.28
C GLY A 380 -20.19 -19.23 4.22
N GLY A 381 -20.96 -18.15 4.21
CA GLY A 381 -20.70 -16.92 4.96
C GLY A 381 -21.03 -15.67 4.14
N VAL A 382 -21.36 -14.58 4.84
CA VAL A 382 -21.41 -13.22 4.23
C VAL A 382 -20.06 -12.58 4.55
N GLN A 383 -19.32 -12.21 3.52
CA GLN A 383 -18.01 -11.58 3.68
C GLN A 383 -18.17 -10.12 4.13
N ALA A 384 -17.25 -9.63 4.96
CA ALA A 384 -17.05 -8.19 5.18
C ALA A 384 -16.04 -7.62 4.16
N GLY A 385 -16.50 -6.73 3.26
CA GLY A 385 -15.67 -6.10 2.23
C GLY A 385 -16.46 -5.50 1.06
N TRP A 386 -15.86 -5.48 -0.14
CA TRP A 386 -16.48 -4.94 -1.35
C TRP A 386 -17.87 -5.56 -1.65
N GLY A 387 -18.92 -4.74 -1.58
CA GLY A 387 -20.30 -5.14 -1.88
C GLY A 387 -21.05 -5.85 -0.75
N ALA A 388 -20.51 -5.84 0.48
CA ALA A 388 -21.19 -6.31 1.70
C ALA A 388 -22.20 -5.29 2.24
#